data_AF-X1L6E6-F1
#
_entry.id   AF-X1L6E6-F1
#
_cell.length_a   1.000
_cell.length_b   1.000
_cell.length_c   1.000
_cell.angle_alpha   90.00
_cell.angle_beta   90.00
_cell.angle_gamma   90.00
#
_symmetry.space_group_name_H-M   'P 1'
#
loop_
_entity.id
_entity.type
_entity.pdbx_description
1 polymer ?
#
loop_
_entity_poly.entity_id
_entity_poly.type
_entity_poly.pdbx_seq_one_letter_code
_entity_poly.pdbx_strand_id
1 'polypeptide(L)' 'AVVSNDQLSLAIGKKGINVRLASRLIGWKIEIKEEQSQKRLI' A
#
# COMPACT_ATOMS: atom_id res chain seq x y z
N ALA A 1 0.87 -4.81 3.19
CA ALA A 1 -0.48 -4.70 2.65
C ALA A 1 -0.39 -4.71 1.13
N VAL A 2 -1.23 -5.50 0.47
CA VAL A 2 -1.36 -5.47 -0.99
C VAL A 2 -2.59 -4.63 -1.32
N VAL A 3 -2.46 -3.70 -2.26
CA VAL A 3 -3.53 -2.79 -2.68
C VAL A 3 -3.64 -2.78 -4.19
N SER A 4 -4.84 -2.55 -4.70
CA SER A 4 -5.04 -2.32 -6.13
C SER A 4 -4.31 -1.06 -6.59
N ASN A 5 -3.92 -1.01 -7.86
CA ASN A 5 -3.07 0.05 -8.41
C ASN A 5 -3.74 1.45 -8.28
N ASP A 6 -5.05 1.53 -8.51
CA ASP A 6 -5.86 2.72 -8.32
C ASP A 6 -5.87 3.26 -6.88
N GLN A 7 -5.71 2.36 -5.89
CA GLN A 7 -5.69 2.72 -4.48
C GLN A 7 -4.28 2.94 -3.92
N LEU A 8 -3.23 2.66 -4.69
CA LEU A 8 -1.85 2.77 -4.21
C LEU A 8 -1.52 4.19 -3.72
N SER A 9 -1.90 5.20 -4.49
CA SER A 9 -1.69 6.60 -4.14
C SER A 9 -2.44 6.99 -2.86
N LEU A 10 -3.69 6.55 -2.73
CA LEU A 10 -4.52 6.81 -1.54
C LEU A 10 -3.97 6.12 -0.30
N ALA A 11 -3.53 4.87 -0.44
CA ALA A 11 -3.00 4.06 0.65
C ALA A 11 -1.66 4.62 1.18
N ILE A 12 -0.81 5.16 0.30
CA ILE A 12 0.41 5.89 0.69
C ILE A 12 0.03 7.26 1.31
N GLY A 13 -0.88 7.98 0.66
CA GLY A 13 -1.27 9.35 1.00
C GLY A 13 -0.19 10.38 0.65
N LYS A 14 -0.53 11.67 0.74
CA LYS A 14 0.41 12.76 0.41
C LYS A 14 1.66 12.66 1.28
N LYS A 15 2.85 12.59 0.66
CA LYS A 15 4.15 12.41 1.33
C LYS A 15 4.22 11.16 2.25
N GLY A 16 3.38 10.14 2.03
CA GLY A 16 3.38 8.94 2.86
C GLY A 16 2.76 9.13 4.24
N ILE A 17 1.92 10.15 4.45
CA ILE A 17 1.32 10.44 5.76
C ILE A 17 0.41 9.30 6.22
N ASN A 18 -0.41 8.73 5.32
CA ASN A 18 -1.36 7.69 5.69
C ASN A 18 -0.65 6.42 6.17
N VAL A 19 0.33 5.93 5.42
CA VAL A 19 1.12 4.75 5.83
C VAL A 19 1.91 4.98 7.12
N ARG A 20 2.41 6.21 7.34
CA ARG A 20 3.16 6.57 8.55
C ARG A 20 2.26 6.65 9.78
N LEU A 21 1.07 7.25 9.67
CA LEU A 21 0.10 7.28 10.76
C LEU A 21 -0.37 5.89 11.11
N ALA A 22 -0.75 5.09 10.11
CA ALA A 22 -1.16 3.71 10.32
C ALA A 22 -0.04 2.92 11.02
N SER A 23 1.21 3.00 10.55
CA SER A 23 2.35 2.34 11.17
C SER A 23 2.56 2.72 12.65
N ARG A 24 2.36 4.01 13.00
CA ARG A 24 2.41 4.47 14.40
C ARG A 24 1.23 3.98 15.23
N LEU A 25 0.05 3.90 14.65
CA LEU A 25 -1.18 3.50 15.34
C LEU A 25 -1.16 2.02 15.74
N ILE A 26 -0.75 1.14 14.83
CA ILE A 26 -0.61 -0.30 15.11
C ILE A 26 0.76 -0.67 15.70
N GLY A 27 1.73 0.25 15.68
CA GLY A 27 3.09 0.03 16.18
C GLY A 27 3.92 -0.92 15.30
N TRP A 28 3.48 -1.18 14.06
CA TRP A 28 4.12 -2.14 13.15
C TRP A 28 4.60 -1.43 11.90
N LYS A 29 5.69 -1.92 11.29
CA LYS A 29 6.16 -1.41 10.00
C LYS A 29 5.18 -1.86 8.90
N ILE A 30 4.57 -0.89 8.23
CA ILE A 30 3.66 -1.16 7.11
C ILE A 30 4.41 -0.95 5.80
N GLU A 31 4.48 -1.99 4.98
CA GLU A 31 4.90 -1.90 3.58
C GLU A 31 3.68 -2.08 2.68
N ILE A 32 3.47 -1.14 1.77
CA ILE A 32 2.38 -1.18 0.79
C ILE A 32 2.99 -1.62 -0.54
N LYS A 33 2.42 -2.67 -1.11
CA LYS A 33 2.79 -3.19 -2.43
C LYS A 33 1.57 -3.14 -3.33
N GLU A 34 1.79 -2.80 -4.58
CA GLU A 34 0.78 -2.92 -5.61
C GLU A 34 0.44 -4.40 -5.83
N GLU A 35 -0.84 -4.68 -6.08
CA GLU A 35 -1.28 -5.97 -6.58
C GLU A 35 -0.61 -6.25 -7.92
N GLN A 36 0.38 -7.13 -7.90
CA GLN A 36 0.98 -7.64 -9.12
C GLN A 36 -0.10 -8.44 -9.84
N SER A 37 -0.64 -7.85 -10.90
CA SER A 37 -1.51 -8.58 -11.81
C SER A 37 -0.71 -9.76 -12.32
N GLN A 38 -1.03 -10.97 -11.84
CA GLN A 38 -0.52 -12.20 -12.42
C GLN A 38 -1.01 -12.19 -13.87
N LYS A 39 -0.17 -11.66 -14.79
CA LYS A 39 -0.32 -11.88 -16.21
C LYS A 39 -0.17 -13.38 -16.39
N ARG A 40 -1.32 -14.05 -16.36
CA ARG A 40 -1.46 -15.46 -16.72
C ARG A 40 -1.12 -15.50 -18.21
N LEU A 41 0.16 -15.67 -18.52
CA LEU A 41 0.61 -16.00 -19.87
C LEU A 41 0.05 -17.40 -20.14
N ILE A 42 -0.99 -17.44 -20.96
CA ILE A 42 -1.48 -18.64 -21.63
C ILE A 42 -0.58 -18.87 -22.84
#